data_AF-A0AAV7SVG2-F1
#
_entry.id   AF-A0AAV7SVG2-F1
#
_cell.length_a   1.000
_cell.length_b   1.000
_cell.length_c   1.000
_cell.angle_alpha   90.00
_cell.angle_beta   90.00
_cell.angle_gamma   90.00
#
_symmetry.space_group_name_H-M   'P 1'
#
loop_
_entity.id
_entity.type
_entity.pdbx_description
1 polymer ?
#
loop_
_entity_poly.entity_id
_entity_poly.type
_entity_poly.pdbx_seq_one_letter_code
_entity_poly.pdbx_strand_id
1 'polypeptide(L)'
;MCGVYAMCGVYAMCGVYAMCVRNVWGIRDVWGMRDVWGISDARGIHDVWGIRDVRGIRDVWGVRNVWGIRDVWGMRDVWGMCDVWGISDARGIRGVWGIRGVRGIRDV
;
A
#
# COMPACT_ATOMS: atom_id res chain seq x y z
N MET A 1 7.34 -19.26 0.56
CA MET A 1 8.25 -18.12 0.79
C MET A 1 8.50 -17.45 -0.55
N CYS A 2 7.66 -16.50 -0.94
CA CYS A 2 7.86 -15.71 -2.15
C CYS A 2 8.02 -14.26 -1.70
N GLY A 3 9.26 -13.84 -1.49
CA GLY A 3 9.60 -12.48 -1.11
C GLY A 3 10.39 -11.86 -2.24
N VAL A 4 9.97 -10.68 -2.71
CA VAL A 4 10.80 -9.88 -3.59
C VAL A 4 11.61 -8.93 -2.73
N TYR A 5 12.94 -9.05 -2.79
CA TYR A 5 13.86 -8.42 -1.84
C TYR A 5 14.41 -7.06 -2.30
N ALA A 6 14.31 -6.75 -3.60
CA ALA A 6 14.60 -5.45 -4.17
C ALA A 6 13.89 -5.31 -5.53
N MET A 7 13.11 -4.24 -5.72
CA MET A 7 12.52 -3.86 -7.00
C MET A 7 12.69 -2.36 -7.21
N CYS A 8 13.18 -1.98 -8.39
CA CYS A 8 13.27 -0.59 -8.81
C CYS A 8 12.61 -0.43 -10.18
N GLY A 9 11.64 0.48 -10.30
CA GLY A 9 11.01 0.81 -11.59
C GLY A 9 10.03 -0.24 -12.09
N VAL A 10 9.01 -0.56 -11.29
CA VAL A 10 7.93 -1.46 -11.73
C VAL A 10 6.82 -0.64 -12.34
N TYR A 11 6.52 -0.88 -13.63
CA TYR A 11 5.59 -0.07 -14.40
C TYR A 11 4.15 -0.60 -14.41
N ALA A 12 3.92 -1.89 -14.16
CA ALA A 12 2.59 -2.46 -14.02
C ALA A 12 2.63 -3.76 -13.22
N MET A 13 1.70 -3.93 -12.27
CA MET A 13 1.47 -5.20 -11.55
C MET A 13 -0.02 -5.53 -11.53
N CYS A 14 -0.38 -6.73 -11.98
CA CYS A 14 -1.77 -7.19 -12.00
C CYS A 14 -1.90 -8.63 -11.47
N GLY A 15 -2.91 -8.88 -10.62
CA GLY A 15 -3.35 -10.24 -10.28
C GLY A 15 -2.39 -11.06 -9.40
N VAL A 16 -1.61 -10.39 -8.54
CA VAL A 16 -0.70 -11.07 -7.61
C VAL A 16 -1.46 -11.61 -6.40
N TYR A 17 -1.25 -12.89 -6.07
CA TYR A 17 -1.79 -13.58 -4.90
C TYR A 17 -0.61 -13.97 -3.99
N ALA A 18 -0.58 -13.44 -2.77
CA ALA A 18 0.50 -13.61 -1.79
C ALA A 18 1.83 -12.96 -2.18
N MET A 19 2.11 -11.78 -1.60
CA MET A 19 3.36 -11.05 -1.85
C MET A 19 3.99 -10.55 -0.55
N CYS A 20 5.32 -10.69 -0.45
CA CYS A 20 6.14 -10.00 0.55
C CYS A 20 7.17 -9.11 -0.16
N VAL A 21 7.27 -7.85 0.26
CA VAL A 21 8.04 -6.83 -0.47
C VAL A 21 8.94 -6.05 0.47
N ARG A 22 10.24 -6.01 0.18
CA ARG A 22 11.19 -5.14 0.88
C ARG A 22 12.00 -4.32 -0.12
N ASN A 23 12.38 -3.11 0.30
CA ASN A 23 13.25 -2.19 -0.46
C ASN A 23 12.75 -1.94 -1.89
N VAL A 24 11.64 -1.22 -2.02
CA VAL A 24 11.04 -0.96 -3.33
C VAL A 24 10.93 0.52 -3.65
N TRP A 25 11.29 0.87 -4.88
CA TRP A 25 11.28 2.23 -5.37
C TRP A 25 10.60 2.36 -6.72
N GLY A 26 9.71 3.35 -6.84
CA GLY A 26 9.13 3.74 -8.11
C GLY A 26 8.19 2.68 -8.68
N ILE A 27 7.11 2.38 -7.97
CA ILE A 27 6.04 1.51 -8.47
C ILE A 27 4.97 2.39 -9.10
N ARG A 28 4.51 2.00 -10.30
CA ARG A 28 3.34 2.57 -10.96
C ARG A 28 2.36 1.48 -11.37
N ASP A 29 1.09 1.86 -11.50
CA ASP A 29 -0.01 1.06 -12.04
C ASP A 29 -0.15 -0.33 -11.39
N VAL A 30 -0.62 -0.35 -10.14
CA VAL A 30 -0.81 -1.59 -9.37
C VAL A 30 -2.28 -1.91 -9.20
N TRP A 31 -2.74 -3.04 -9.75
CA TRP A 31 -4.17 -3.37 -9.80
C TRP A 31 -4.45 -4.81 -9.35
N GLY A 32 -5.46 -5.00 -8.51
CA GLY A 32 -6.03 -6.33 -8.24
C GLY A 32 -5.14 -7.30 -7.44
N MET A 33 -4.37 -6.79 -6.47
CA MET A 33 -3.57 -7.64 -5.58
C MET A 33 -4.40 -8.20 -4.42
N ARG A 34 -4.11 -9.44 -4.01
CA ARG A 34 -4.69 -10.08 -2.81
C ARG A 34 -3.60 -10.68 -1.94
N ASP A 35 -3.85 -10.73 -0.64
CA ASP A 35 -2.95 -11.28 0.37
C ASP A 35 -1.58 -10.59 0.32
N VAL A 36 -1.54 -9.30 0.62
CA VAL A 36 -0.30 -8.52 0.59
C VAL A 36 0.24 -8.41 2.01
N TRP A 37 1.44 -8.97 2.26
CA TRP A 37 2.02 -9.07 3.60
C TRP A 37 3.41 -8.47 3.67
N GLY A 38 3.74 -7.76 4.75
CA GLY A 38 5.12 -7.43 5.08
C GLY A 38 5.80 -6.49 4.07
N ILE A 39 5.10 -5.44 3.63
CA ILE A 39 5.72 -4.36 2.85
C ILE A 39 6.60 -3.54 3.79
N SER A 40 7.88 -3.39 3.48
CA SER A 40 8.79 -2.49 4.21
C SER A 40 9.70 -1.72 3.27
N ASP A 41 10.09 -0.50 3.65
CA ASP A 41 11.01 0.36 2.91
C ASP A 41 10.56 0.64 1.46
N ALA A 42 9.29 1.04 1.29
CA ALA A 42 8.74 1.31 -0.03
C ALA A 42 8.64 2.82 -0.29
N ARG A 43 9.14 3.29 -1.44
CA ARG A 43 9.10 4.71 -1.83
C ARG A 43 8.52 4.93 -3.23
N GLY A 44 7.72 5.98 -3.38
CA GLY A 44 7.22 6.44 -4.67
C GLY A 44 6.28 5.43 -5.33
N ILE A 45 5.13 5.17 -4.68
CA ILE A 45 4.09 4.28 -5.19
C ILE A 45 2.97 5.15 -5.78
N HIS A 46 2.60 4.90 -7.02
CA HIS A 46 1.56 5.64 -7.73
C HIS A 46 0.52 4.69 -8.33
N ASP A 47 -0.72 5.19 -8.43
CA ASP A 47 -1.80 4.59 -9.22
C ASP A 47 -2.13 3.16 -8.77
N VAL A 48 -2.62 3.05 -7.53
CA VAL A 48 -2.91 1.78 -6.87
C VAL A 48 -4.41 1.55 -6.78
N TRP A 49 -4.88 0.39 -7.27
CA TRP A 49 -6.30 0.04 -7.34
C TRP A 49 -6.61 -1.37 -6.83
N GLY A 50 -7.64 -1.49 -5.99
CA GLY A 50 -8.29 -2.77 -5.73
C GLY A 50 -7.41 -3.79 -5.01
N ILE A 51 -6.73 -3.39 -3.93
CA ILE A 51 -5.96 -4.30 -3.08
C ILE A 51 -6.83 -4.85 -1.95
N ARG A 52 -6.73 -6.15 -1.66
CA ARG A 52 -7.38 -6.78 -0.49
C ARG A 52 -6.38 -7.48 0.42
N ASP A 53 -6.75 -7.64 1.67
CA ASP A 53 -6.02 -8.40 2.69
C ASP A 53 -4.58 -7.90 2.86
N VAL A 54 -4.45 -6.64 3.29
CA VAL A 54 -3.15 -5.97 3.41
C VAL A 54 -2.68 -5.99 4.86
N ARG A 55 -1.52 -6.59 5.14
CA ARG A 55 -1.00 -6.73 6.51
C ARG A 55 0.46 -6.34 6.65
N GLY A 56 0.77 -5.59 7.70
CA GLY A 56 2.15 -5.33 8.13
C GLY A 56 2.92 -4.43 7.17
N ILE A 57 2.37 -3.27 6.84
CA ILE A 57 3.08 -2.22 6.09
C ILE A 57 3.92 -1.37 7.06
N ARG A 58 5.19 -1.14 6.74
CA ARG A 58 6.09 -0.24 7.49
C ARG A 58 6.93 0.63 6.56
N ASP A 59 7.31 1.81 7.05
CA ASP A 59 8.30 2.69 6.42
C ASP A 59 7.99 3.00 4.94
N VAL A 60 6.76 3.45 4.67
CA VAL A 60 6.29 3.74 3.31
C VAL A 60 6.22 5.24 3.05
N TRP A 61 6.85 5.71 1.97
CA TRP A 61 6.99 7.14 1.66
C TRP A 61 6.49 7.47 0.26
N GLY A 62 5.67 8.52 0.15
CA GLY A 62 5.25 9.09 -1.13
C GLY A 62 4.30 8.16 -1.90
N VAL A 63 3.10 7.97 -1.37
CA VAL A 63 2.04 7.18 -2.01
C VAL A 63 0.99 8.11 -2.60
N ARG A 64 0.64 7.95 -3.87
CA ARG A 64 -0.37 8.80 -4.53
C ARG A 64 -1.39 7.98 -5.32
N ASN A 65 -2.59 8.54 -5.48
CA ASN A 65 -3.68 7.98 -6.29
C ASN A 65 -4.02 6.53 -5.87
N VAL A 66 -4.49 6.37 -4.64
CA VAL A 66 -4.83 5.05 -4.10
C VAL A 66 -6.33 4.92 -4.02
N TRP A 67 -6.90 3.84 -4.56
CA TRP A 67 -8.33 3.59 -4.49
C TRP A 67 -8.71 2.13 -4.21
N GLY A 68 -9.71 1.95 -3.34
CA GLY A 68 -10.35 0.66 -3.14
C GLY A 68 -9.46 -0.37 -2.44
N ILE A 69 -8.83 0.01 -1.32
CA ILE A 69 -8.12 -0.93 -0.45
C ILE A 69 -9.07 -1.46 0.63
N ARG A 70 -9.09 -2.77 0.87
CA ARG A 70 -9.88 -3.39 1.95
C ARG A 70 -9.02 -4.24 2.88
N ASP A 71 -9.50 -4.42 4.10
CA ASP A 71 -8.94 -5.32 5.11
C ASP A 71 -7.47 -4.99 5.43
N VAL A 72 -7.23 -3.74 5.84
CA VAL A 72 -5.87 -3.25 6.12
C VAL A 72 -5.54 -3.41 7.60
N TRP A 73 -4.44 -4.07 7.90
CA TRP A 73 -4.02 -4.34 9.28
C TRP A 73 -2.56 -4.00 9.54
N GLY A 74 -2.32 -3.14 10.52
CA GLY A 74 -0.98 -2.87 11.04
C GLY A 74 -0.10 -2.07 10.07
N MET A 75 -0.54 -0.87 9.69
CA MET A 75 0.31 0.10 8.99
C MET A 75 1.08 0.95 10.01
N ARG A 76 2.39 1.11 9.82
CA ARG A 76 3.24 2.01 10.63
C ARG A 76 4.13 2.89 9.76
N ASP A 77 4.41 4.09 10.26
CA ASP A 77 5.44 5.00 9.72
C ASP A 77 5.26 5.28 8.23
N VAL A 78 4.05 5.73 7.88
CA VAL A 78 3.66 6.04 6.50
C VAL A 78 3.66 7.56 6.30
N TRP A 79 4.43 8.06 5.32
CA TRP A 79 4.55 9.50 5.05
C TRP A 79 4.15 9.88 3.63
N GLY A 80 3.48 11.03 3.48
CA GLY A 80 3.22 11.65 2.19
C GLY A 80 2.21 10.87 1.35
N MET A 81 1.03 10.61 1.93
CA MET A 81 -0.10 10.04 1.20
C MET A 81 -0.96 11.14 0.56
N CYS A 82 -1.17 11.09 -0.75
CA CYS A 82 -2.09 11.98 -1.47
C CYS A 82 -3.16 11.21 -2.23
N ASP A 83 -4.37 11.78 -2.28
CA ASP A 83 -5.48 11.32 -3.12
C ASP A 83 -5.83 9.84 -2.85
N VAL A 84 -6.16 9.55 -1.59
CA VAL A 84 -6.51 8.20 -1.13
C VAL A 84 -8.02 8.09 -0.93
N TRP A 85 -8.64 7.10 -1.55
CA TRP A 85 -10.09 6.93 -1.55
C TRP A 85 -10.52 5.49 -1.31
N GLY A 86 -11.57 5.30 -0.50
CA GLY A 86 -12.18 3.99 -0.32
C GLY A 86 -11.27 2.97 0.36
N ILE A 87 -10.73 3.34 1.53
CA ILE A 87 -10.10 2.39 2.45
C ILE A 87 -11.18 1.89 3.41
N SER A 88 -11.43 0.58 3.44
CA SER A 88 -12.36 -0.04 4.40
C SER A 88 -11.64 -1.02 5.32
N ASP A 89 -12.19 -1.22 6.52
CA ASP A 89 -11.78 -2.26 7.47
C ASP A 89 -10.31 -2.11 7.91
N ALA A 90 -9.91 -0.89 8.25
CA ALA A 90 -8.51 -0.51 8.40
C ALA A 90 -8.10 -0.33 9.86
N ARG A 91 -7.54 -1.38 10.49
CA ARG A 91 -7.15 -1.35 11.92
C ARG A 91 -5.65 -1.29 12.14
N GLY A 92 -5.26 -0.71 13.28
CA GLY A 92 -3.86 -0.72 13.74
C GLY A 92 -2.93 0.19 12.94
N ILE A 93 -3.48 1.24 12.31
CA ILE A 93 -2.73 2.29 11.63
C ILE A 93 -2.08 3.22 12.68
N ARG A 94 -0.76 3.40 12.63
CA ARG A 94 -0.02 4.32 13.52
C ARG A 94 1.05 5.08 12.75
N GLY A 95 1.42 6.27 13.22
CA GLY A 95 2.54 7.04 12.64
C GLY A 95 2.31 7.44 11.17
N VAL A 96 1.09 7.84 10.80
CA VAL A 96 0.81 8.33 9.45
C VAL A 96 0.82 9.85 9.43
N TRP A 97 1.64 10.43 8.55
CA TRP A 97 1.87 11.88 8.49
C TRP A 97 1.85 12.39 7.05
N GLY A 98 1.55 13.67 6.84
CA GLY A 98 1.54 14.28 5.50
C GLY A 98 0.44 13.74 4.58
N ILE A 99 -0.72 13.44 5.14
CA ILE A 99 -1.90 12.93 4.42
C ILE A 99 -2.68 14.10 3.79
N ARG A 100 -2.99 14.04 2.49
CA ARG A 100 -3.85 15.02 1.79
C ARG A 100 -4.87 14.32 0.89
N GLY A 101 -6.08 14.87 0.78
CA GLY A 101 -7.07 14.40 -0.20
C GLY A 101 -7.65 13.02 0.12
N VAL A 102 -7.91 12.74 1.40
CA VAL A 102 -8.40 11.43 1.83
C VAL A 102 -9.89 11.42 2.10
N ARG A 103 -10.60 10.49 1.47
CA ARG A 103 -12.06 10.34 1.61
C ARG A 103 -12.48 8.87 1.63
N GLY A 104 -13.53 8.58 2.41
CA GLY A 104 -14.08 7.22 2.48
C GLY A 104 -13.18 6.23 3.21
N ILE A 105 -12.47 6.67 4.26
CA ILE A 105 -11.93 5.74 5.26
C ILE A 105 -13.11 5.33 6.16
N ARG A 106 -13.39 4.03 6.23
CA ARG A 106 -14.34 3.45 7.19
C ARG A 106 -13.60 2.46 8.10
N ASP A 107 -13.61 2.78 9.38
CA ASP A 107 -13.22 1.84 10.43
C ASP A 107 -14.45 1.00 10.81
N VAL A 108 -14.23 -0.28 11.11
CA VAL A 108 -15.25 -1.22 11.62
C VAL A 108 -14.72 -1.87 12.89
#